data_AF-A0A7K2D8U2-F1
#
_entry.id   AF-A0A7K2D8U2-F1
#
_cell.length_a   1.000
_cell.length_b   1.000
_cell.length_c   1.000
_cell.angle_alpha   90.00
_cell.angle_beta   90.00
_cell.angle_gamma   90.00
#
_symmetry.space_group_name_H-M   'P 1'
#
loop_
_entity.id
_entity.type
_entity.pdbx_description
1 polymer ?
#
loop_
_entity_poly.entity_id
_entity_poly.type
_entity_poly.pdbx_seq_one_letter_code
_entity_poly.pdbx_strand_id
1 'polypeptide(L)'
;MAGESDRRPLAVAWDEAREVLVVVLLATALLHVVAPMIRYAGIDRRYPWWDDLHSALTNVNTLTGLLLVGAAVAVCTTPADDMVPRLRQSVYWASVVVALLGVLAIINVLSVPSAGDATAMRLAVVAWRPGPAVLLSGCAAWMARRVVLLG
;
A
#
# COMPACT_ATOMS: atom_id res chain seq x y z
N MET A 1 34.31 29.18 -7.45
CA MET A 1 32.89 29.46 -7.75
C MET A 1 32.21 28.41 -8.64
N ALA A 2 32.91 27.36 -9.13
CA ALA A 2 32.30 26.29 -9.94
C ALA A 2 31.50 25.24 -9.13
N GLY A 3 31.62 25.21 -7.80
CA GLY A 3 31.00 24.17 -6.96
C GLY A 3 29.52 24.39 -6.66
N GLU A 4 28.97 25.59 -6.89
CA GLU A 4 27.57 25.92 -6.53
C GLU A 4 26.61 25.70 -7.70
N SER A 5 27.07 25.95 -8.94
CA SER A 5 26.30 25.70 -10.16
C SER A 5 26.12 24.20 -10.43
N ASP A 6 27.10 23.36 -10.08
CA ASP A 6 27.02 21.91 -10.26
C ASP A 6 26.25 21.20 -9.14
N ARG A 7 26.20 21.79 -7.93
CA ARG A 7 25.44 21.21 -6.80
C ARG A 7 23.94 21.33 -6.96
N ARG A 8 23.44 22.41 -7.58
CA ARG A 8 22.01 22.62 -7.80
C ARG A 8 21.36 21.54 -8.70
N PRO A 9 21.88 21.20 -9.89
CA PRO A 9 21.29 20.18 -10.73
C PRO A 9 21.36 18.78 -10.11
N LEU A 10 22.42 18.49 -9.34
CA LEU A 10 22.53 17.24 -8.58
C LEU A 10 21.46 17.12 -7.49
N ALA A 11 21.18 18.20 -6.75
CA ALA A 11 20.12 18.23 -5.75
C ALA A 11 18.73 18.02 -6.38
N VAL A 12 18.43 18.75 -7.46
CA VAL A 12 17.15 18.62 -8.20
C VAL A 12 16.95 17.19 -8.72
N ALA A 13 17.97 16.60 -9.35
CA ALA A 13 17.88 15.23 -9.86
C ALA A 13 17.66 14.19 -8.75
N TRP A 14 18.20 14.43 -7.55
CA TRP A 14 18.04 13.55 -6.41
C TRP A 14 16.63 13.60 -5.81
N ASP A 15 16.04 14.79 -5.76
CA ASP A 15 14.66 14.98 -5.29
C ASP A 15 13.65 14.38 -6.29
N GLU A 16 13.85 14.60 -7.58
CA GLU A 16 13.07 13.95 -8.64
C GLU A 16 13.14 12.42 -8.53
N ALA A 17 14.32 11.84 -8.28
CA ALA A 17 14.48 10.40 -8.12
C ALA A 17 13.71 9.84 -6.92
N ARG A 18 13.65 10.57 -5.80
CA ARG A 18 12.87 10.18 -4.60
C ARG A 18 11.38 10.19 -4.88
N GLU A 19 10.89 11.22 -5.56
CA GLU A 19 9.47 11.31 -5.92
C GLU A 19 9.06 10.18 -6.86
N VAL A 20 9.88 9.91 -7.88
CA VAL A 20 9.67 8.79 -8.81
C VAL A 20 9.65 7.46 -8.06
N LEU A 21 10.58 7.24 -7.12
CA LEU A 21 10.59 6.03 -6.30
C LEU A 21 9.27 5.86 -5.54
N VAL A 22 8.79 6.90 -4.86
CA VAL A 22 7.53 6.86 -4.10
C VAL A 22 6.35 6.57 -5.03
N VAL A 23 6.29 7.22 -6.19
CA VAL A 23 5.25 7.00 -7.20
C VAL A 23 5.27 5.54 -7.69
N VAL A 24 6.44 5.00 -8.01
CA VAL A 24 6.58 3.61 -8.47
C VAL A 24 6.15 2.62 -7.39
N LEU A 25 6.57 2.83 -6.13
CA LEU A 25 6.18 1.99 -5.01
C LEU A 25 4.67 2.00 -4.78
N LEU A 26 4.05 3.18 -4.80
CA LEU A 26 2.60 3.32 -4.67
C LEU A 26 1.84 2.68 -5.83
N ALA A 27 2.25 2.96 -7.07
CA ALA A 27 1.63 2.37 -8.26
C ALA A 27 1.72 0.85 -8.22
N THR A 28 2.88 0.30 -7.83
CA THR A 28 3.07 -1.15 -7.71
C THR A 28 2.19 -1.74 -6.61
N ALA A 29 2.08 -1.08 -5.45
CA ALA A 29 1.22 -1.53 -4.36
C ALA A 29 -0.26 -1.53 -4.78
N LEU A 30 -0.73 -0.46 -5.42
CA LEU A 30 -2.11 -0.35 -5.90
C LEU A 30 -2.41 -1.35 -7.01
N LEU A 31 -1.47 -1.58 -7.93
CA LEU A 31 -1.62 -2.59 -8.97
C LEU A 31 -1.77 -4.00 -8.39
N HIS A 32 -1.05 -4.36 -7.31
CA HIS A 32 -1.24 -5.66 -6.66
C HIS A 32 -2.67 -5.86 -6.16
N VAL A 33 -3.30 -4.79 -5.66
CA VAL A 33 -4.66 -4.84 -5.13
C VAL A 33 -5.72 -4.79 -6.24
N VAL A 34 -5.51 -3.97 -7.27
CA VAL A 34 -6.52 -3.63 -8.30
C VAL A 34 -6.39 -4.46 -9.57
N ALA A 35 -5.20 -4.96 -9.92
CA ALA A 35 -5.00 -5.79 -11.13
C ALA A 35 -5.95 -7.00 -11.24
N PRO A 36 -6.31 -7.71 -10.15
CA PRO A 36 -7.31 -8.77 -10.21
C PRO A 36 -8.67 -8.25 -10.70
N MET A 37 -9.13 -7.10 -10.18
CA MET A 37 -10.39 -6.48 -10.58
C MET A 37 -10.39 -6.08 -12.06
N ILE A 38 -9.27 -5.58 -12.58
CA ILE A 38 -9.14 -5.20 -14.00
C ILE A 38 -9.25 -6.44 -14.91
N ARG A 39 -8.67 -7.58 -14.50
CA ARG A 39 -8.77 -8.84 -15.25
C ARG A 39 -10.20 -9.35 -15.33
N TYR A 40 -10.97 -9.28 -14.24
CA TYR A 40 -12.36 -9.73 -14.23
C TYR A 40 -13.32 -8.75 -14.92
N ALA A 41 -13.07 -7.43 -14.81
CA ALA A 41 -13.88 -6.43 -15.51
C ALA A 41 -13.80 -6.53 -17.05
N GLY A 42 -12.69 -7.05 -17.58
CA GLY A 42 -12.47 -7.24 -19.03
C GLY A 42 -12.94 -8.59 -19.58
N ILE A 43 -13.19 -9.58 -18.72
CA ILE A 43 -13.54 -10.95 -19.09
C ILE A 43 -14.96 -11.21 -18.58
N ASP A 44 -15.95 -10.91 -19.42
CA ASP A 44 -17.38 -11.14 -19.21
C ASP A 44 -18.01 -10.49 -17.96
N ARG A 45 -18.89 -9.51 -18.17
CA ARG A 45 -19.81 -8.92 -17.17
C ARG A 45 -20.82 -9.91 -16.55
N ARG A 46 -20.60 -11.22 -16.67
CA ARG A 46 -21.43 -12.27 -16.09
C ARG A 46 -21.13 -12.53 -14.60
N TYR A 47 -19.98 -12.09 -14.10
CA TYR A 47 -19.61 -12.29 -12.70
C TYR A 47 -20.13 -11.16 -11.80
N PRO A 48 -20.70 -11.46 -10.62
CA PRO A 48 -21.10 -10.46 -9.64
C PRO A 48 -19.90 -9.66 -9.12
N TRP A 49 -20.11 -8.37 -8.83
CA TRP A 49 -19.11 -7.47 -8.22
C TRP A 49 -18.51 -7.98 -6.89
N TRP A 50 -19.19 -8.93 -6.23
CA TRP A 50 -18.71 -9.58 -5.02
C TRP A 50 -17.46 -10.45 -5.28
N ASP A 51 -17.37 -11.08 -6.46
CA ASP A 51 -16.21 -11.90 -6.82
C ASP A 51 -14.97 -11.02 -7.09
N ASP A 52 -15.16 -9.85 -7.68
CA ASP A 52 -14.10 -8.85 -7.87
C ASP A 52 -13.55 -8.36 -6.53
N LEU A 53 -14.44 -8.07 -5.58
CA LEU A 53 -14.08 -7.67 -4.23
C LEU A 53 -13.35 -8.79 -3.49
N HIS A 54 -13.86 -10.02 -3.55
CA HIS A 54 -13.20 -11.18 -2.94
C HIS A 54 -11.79 -11.38 -3.52
N SER A 55 -11.63 -11.23 -4.83
CA SER A 55 -10.33 -11.32 -5.49
C SER A 55 -9.37 -10.23 -5.03
N ALA A 56 -9.82 -8.98 -4.93
CA ALA A 56 -9.01 -7.89 -4.38
C ALA A 56 -8.55 -8.17 -2.95
N LEU A 57 -9.47 -8.63 -2.07
CA LEU A 57 -9.16 -8.96 -0.67
C LEU A 57 -8.11 -10.07 -0.56
N THR A 58 -8.15 -11.07 -1.45
CA THR A 58 -7.14 -12.13 -1.45
C THR A 58 -5.74 -11.66 -1.88
N ASN A 59 -5.65 -10.54 -2.61
CA ASN A 59 -4.36 -10.01 -3.05
C ASN A 59 -3.74 -9.01 -2.07
N VAL A 60 -4.46 -8.62 -1.01
CA VAL A 60 -3.87 -7.86 0.10
C VAL A 60 -2.94 -8.78 0.90
N ASN A 61 -1.65 -8.65 0.64
CA ASN A 61 -0.61 -9.53 1.15
C ASN A 61 0.60 -8.75 1.71
N THR A 62 1.53 -9.49 2.30
CA THR A 62 2.76 -8.94 2.89
C THR A 62 3.54 -8.05 1.92
N LEU A 63 3.62 -8.41 0.63
CA LEU A 63 4.32 -7.62 -0.39
C LEU A 63 3.70 -6.23 -0.55
N THR A 64 2.37 -6.16 -0.60
CA THR A 64 1.64 -4.89 -0.69
C THR A 64 1.96 -4.00 0.52
N GLY A 65 1.96 -4.57 1.73
CA GLY A 65 2.37 -3.85 2.94
C GLY A 65 3.83 -3.39 2.91
N LEU A 66 4.75 -4.23 2.42
CA LEU A 66 6.17 -3.91 2.32
C LEU A 66 6.43 -2.74 1.35
N LEU A 67 5.74 -2.71 0.22
CA LEU A 67 5.83 -1.61 -0.75
C LEU A 67 5.39 -0.27 -0.13
N LEU A 68 4.32 -0.29 0.66
CA LEU A 68 3.81 0.91 1.36
C LEU A 68 4.76 1.36 2.47
N VAL A 69 5.36 0.44 3.23
CA VAL A 69 6.40 0.77 4.20
C VAL A 69 7.61 1.38 3.51
N GLY A 70 8.06 0.81 2.38
CA GLY A 70 9.15 1.38 1.58
C GLY A 70 8.86 2.82 1.14
N ALA A 71 7.63 3.08 0.66
CA ALA A 71 7.20 4.42 0.28
C ALA A 71 7.16 5.36 1.50
N ALA A 72 6.62 4.91 2.64
CA ALA A 72 6.56 5.70 3.86
C ALA A 72 7.95 6.03 4.42
N VAL A 73 8.90 5.08 4.38
CA VAL A 73 10.29 5.31 4.78
C VAL A 73 10.93 6.39 3.89
N ALA A 74 10.78 6.28 2.56
CA ALA A 74 11.28 7.28 1.62
C ALA A 74 10.69 8.67 1.90
N VAL A 75 9.39 8.74 2.23
CA VAL A 75 8.74 9.99 2.62
C VAL A 75 9.28 10.56 3.93
N CYS A 76 9.48 9.71 4.95
CA CYS A 76 9.95 10.16 6.26
C CYS A 76 11.43 10.57 6.29
N THR A 77 12.27 10.03 5.39
CA THR A 77 13.69 10.37 5.33
C THR A 77 13.99 11.56 4.41
N THR A 78 13.01 12.01 3.63
CA THR A 78 13.15 13.16 2.72
C THR A 78 12.76 14.47 3.43
N PRO A 79 13.57 15.54 3.33
CA PRO A 79 13.24 16.84 3.91
C PRO A 79 11.88 17.39 3.48
N ALA A 80 11.28 18.26 4.28
CA ALA A 80 9.93 18.80 4.05
C ALA A 80 9.81 19.56 2.71
N ASP A 81 10.86 20.31 2.38
CA ASP A 81 10.89 21.25 1.25
C ASP A 81 11.19 20.55 -0.09
N ASP A 82 11.73 19.33 -0.04
CA ASP A 82 12.26 18.59 -1.20
C ASP A 82 11.22 17.64 -1.83
N MET A 83 9.97 17.62 -1.37
CA MET A 83 8.96 16.70 -1.90
C MET A 83 7.53 17.24 -1.85
N VAL A 84 6.79 17.02 -2.95
CA VAL A 84 5.41 17.48 -3.13
C VAL A 84 4.51 17.04 -1.95
N PRO A 85 3.81 17.97 -1.27
CA PRO A 85 2.93 17.65 -0.14
C PRO A 85 1.83 16.63 -0.47
N ARG A 86 1.28 16.71 -1.70
CA ARG A 86 0.25 15.76 -2.19
C ARG A 86 0.76 14.32 -2.27
N LEU A 87 2.05 14.12 -2.54
CA LEU A 87 2.63 12.79 -2.63
C LEU A 87 2.67 12.13 -1.24
N ARG A 88 3.03 12.90 -0.20
CA ARG A 88 2.99 12.46 1.21
C ARG A 88 1.58 12.05 1.62
N GLN A 89 0.61 12.89 1.26
CA GLN A 89 -0.80 12.64 1.55
C GLN A 89 -1.30 11.39 0.82
N SER A 90 -0.83 11.15 -0.40
CA SER A 90 -1.16 9.95 -1.17
C SER A 90 -0.62 8.67 -0.51
N VAL A 91 0.62 8.69 0.01
CA VAL A 91 1.18 7.56 0.77
C VAL A 91 0.34 7.24 2.00
N TYR A 92 -0.07 8.28 2.75
CA TYR A 92 -0.95 8.10 3.90
C TYR A 92 -2.28 7.44 3.50
N TRP A 93 -3.00 8.01 2.54
CA TRP A 93 -4.31 7.49 2.14
C TRP A 93 -4.23 6.10 1.53
N ALA A 94 -3.24 5.82 0.68
CA ALA A 94 -3.03 4.48 0.13
C ALA A 94 -2.77 3.45 1.24
N SER A 95 -1.95 3.81 2.22
CA SER A 95 -1.65 2.95 3.38
C SER A 95 -2.90 2.69 4.23
N VAL A 96 -3.73 3.71 4.47
CA VAL A 96 -5.01 3.56 5.18
C VAL A 96 -5.97 2.66 4.41
N VAL A 97 -6.14 2.88 3.11
CA VAL A 97 -7.03 2.07 2.26
C VAL A 97 -6.61 0.60 2.29
N VAL A 98 -5.31 0.31 2.10
CA VAL A 98 -4.81 -1.07 2.13
C VAL A 98 -4.96 -1.70 3.52
N ALA A 99 -4.76 -0.94 4.61
CA ALA A 99 -5.01 -1.42 5.96
C ALA A 99 -6.48 -1.82 6.16
N LEU A 100 -7.42 -0.99 5.70
CA LEU A 100 -8.85 -1.29 5.77
C LEU A 100 -9.23 -2.51 4.93
N LEU A 101 -8.71 -2.63 3.71
CA LEU A 101 -8.91 -3.81 2.87
C LEU A 101 -8.32 -5.07 3.51
N GLY A 102 -7.16 -4.96 4.17
CA GLY A 102 -6.57 -6.06 4.93
C GLY A 102 -7.44 -6.50 6.10
N VAL A 103 -8.02 -5.56 6.85
CA VAL A 103 -8.98 -5.86 7.93
C VAL A 103 -10.23 -6.55 7.38
N LEU A 104 -10.78 -6.05 6.27
CA LEU A 104 -11.91 -6.70 5.60
C LEU A 104 -11.56 -8.11 5.12
N ALA A 105 -10.34 -8.34 4.64
CA ALA A 105 -9.86 -9.66 4.25
C ALA A 105 -9.77 -10.63 5.44
N ILE A 106 -9.32 -10.15 6.61
CA ILE A 106 -9.32 -10.93 7.85
C ILE A 106 -10.75 -11.31 8.25
N ILE A 107 -11.67 -10.35 8.27
CA ILE A 107 -13.08 -10.59 8.60
C ILE A 107 -13.66 -11.63 7.65
N ASN A 108 -13.46 -11.47 6.34
CA ASN A 108 -13.94 -12.40 5.32
C ASN A 108 -13.42 -13.84 5.54
N VAL A 109 -12.14 -14.01 5.90
CA VAL A 109 -11.58 -15.35 6.23
C VAL A 109 -12.21 -15.95 7.49
N LEU A 110 -12.51 -15.12 8.49
CA LEU A 110 -13.06 -15.57 9.78
C LEU A 110 -14.58 -15.81 9.75
N SER A 111 -15.32 -15.10 8.89
CA SER A 111 -16.80 -15.12 8.84
C SER A 111 -17.39 -16.37 8.16
N VAL A 112 -16.61 -17.18 7.47
CA VAL A 112 -17.11 -18.41 6.84
C VAL A 112 -17.53 -19.41 7.94
N PRO A 113 -18.65 -20.14 7.89
CA PRO A 113 -18.94 -21.19 8.87
C PRO A 113 -18.04 -22.43 8.67
N SER A 114 -17.54 -23.06 9.74
CA SER A 114 -16.76 -24.31 9.62
C SER A 114 -16.69 -25.14 10.91
N ALA A 115 -16.45 -26.45 10.76
CA ALA A 115 -16.20 -27.38 11.87
C ALA A 115 -14.89 -27.07 12.64
N GLY A 116 -14.76 -27.58 13.86
CA GLY A 116 -13.77 -27.15 14.87
C GLY A 116 -12.30 -27.05 14.44
N ASP A 117 -11.81 -27.94 13.56
CA ASP A 117 -10.42 -27.93 13.09
C ASP A 117 -10.10 -26.80 12.11
N ALA A 118 -11.11 -26.16 11.52
CA ALA A 118 -10.92 -25.11 10.55
C ALA A 118 -10.53 -23.75 11.17
N THR A 119 -10.70 -23.57 12.47
CA THR A 119 -10.33 -22.32 13.16
C THR A 119 -8.82 -22.10 13.18
N ALA A 120 -8.03 -23.13 13.49
CA ALA A 120 -6.56 -23.05 13.49
C ALA A 120 -6.00 -22.80 12.08
N MET A 121 -6.57 -23.47 11.07
CA MET A 121 -6.23 -23.25 9.66
C MET A 121 -6.48 -21.79 9.22
N ARG A 122 -7.59 -21.18 9.66
CA ARG A 122 -7.92 -19.79 9.33
C ARG A 122 -7.00 -18.78 9.98
N LEU A 123 -6.65 -19.01 11.25
CA LEU A 123 -5.67 -18.18 11.93
C LEU A 123 -4.31 -18.26 11.23
N ALA A 124 -3.90 -19.43 10.75
CA ALA A 124 -2.71 -19.57 9.92
C ALA A 124 -2.85 -18.77 8.62
N VAL A 125 -3.97 -18.88 7.90
CA VAL A 125 -4.21 -18.10 6.67
C VAL A 125 -4.13 -16.59 6.94
N VAL A 126 -4.74 -16.12 8.03
CA VAL A 126 -4.67 -14.71 8.46
C VAL A 126 -3.23 -14.31 8.77
N ALA A 127 -2.50 -15.11 9.55
CA ALA A 127 -1.13 -14.83 9.96
C ALA A 127 -0.14 -14.78 8.79
N TRP A 128 -0.39 -15.55 7.72
CA TRP A 128 0.50 -15.61 6.57
C TRP A 128 0.16 -14.61 5.45
N ARG A 129 -1.09 -14.13 5.36
CA ARG A 129 -1.54 -13.28 4.24
C ARG A 129 -1.99 -11.88 4.66
N PRO A 130 -3.25 -11.66 5.11
CA PRO A 130 -3.71 -10.32 5.37
C PRO A 130 -3.12 -9.72 6.66
N GLY A 131 -2.77 -10.54 7.66
CA GLY A 131 -2.23 -10.07 8.95
C GLY A 131 -0.99 -9.18 8.81
N PRO A 132 0.11 -9.68 8.20
CA PRO A 132 1.29 -8.87 7.95
C PRO A 132 0.99 -7.65 7.09
N ALA A 133 0.09 -7.78 6.10
CA ALA A 133 -0.31 -6.67 5.26
C ALA A 133 -0.91 -5.51 6.07
N VAL A 134 -1.87 -5.77 6.97
CA VAL A 134 -2.47 -4.69 7.78
C VAL A 134 -1.49 -4.11 8.79
N LEU A 135 -0.59 -4.92 9.37
CA LEU A 135 0.44 -4.42 10.28
C LEU A 135 1.41 -3.48 9.55
N LEU A 136 1.89 -3.88 8.37
CA LEU A 136 2.84 -3.10 7.58
C LEU A 136 2.19 -1.84 7.02
N SER A 137 0.99 -1.94 6.44
CA SER A 137 0.27 -0.77 5.92
C SER A 137 -0.19 0.17 7.05
N GLY A 138 -0.54 -0.37 8.22
CA GLY A 138 -0.81 0.42 9.42
C GLY A 138 0.43 1.17 9.91
N CYS A 139 1.59 0.52 9.92
CA CYS A 139 2.86 1.16 10.22
C CYS A 139 3.20 2.27 9.22
N ALA A 140 3.05 2.00 7.92
CA ALA A 140 3.25 2.98 6.85
C ALA A 140 2.31 4.19 7.01
N ALA A 141 1.04 3.97 7.34
CA ALA A 141 0.07 5.04 7.60
C ALA A 141 0.46 5.86 8.83
N TRP A 142 0.91 5.22 9.91
CA TRP A 142 1.39 5.91 11.11
C TRP A 142 2.61 6.78 10.81
N MET A 143 3.59 6.25 10.06
CA MET A 143 4.78 6.99 9.63
C MET A 143 4.42 8.18 8.76
N ALA A 144 3.62 7.97 7.71
CA ALA A 144 3.19 9.02 6.79
C ALA A 144 2.39 10.11 7.52
N ARG A 145 1.53 9.75 8.48
CA ARG A 145 0.77 10.72 9.28
C ARG A 145 1.66 11.70 10.06
N ARG A 146 2.88 11.30 10.46
CA ARG A 146 3.82 12.19 11.18
C ARG A 146 4.39 13.30 10.31
N VAL A 147 4.35 13.12 8.99
CA VAL A 147 4.98 14.00 8.00
C VAL A 147 3.98 14.65 7.03
N VAL A 148 2.70 14.26 7.11
CA VAL A 148 1.60 14.90 6.39
C VAL A 148 1.05 16.03 7.28
N LEU A 149 1.16 17.26 6.79
CA LEU A 149 0.40 18.38 7.33
C LEU A 149 -1.07 18.18 6.92
N LEU A 150 -1.88 17.61 7.80
CA LEU A 150 -3.33 17.64 7.66
C LEU A 150 -3.79 19.09 7.93
N GLY A 151 -3.64 19.93 6.91
CA GLY A 151 -4.11 21.31 6.84
C GLY A 151 -5.40 21.39 6.06
#